data_AF-A0A7X5TRH3-F1
#
_entry.id   AF-A0A7X5TRH3-F1
#
_cell.length_a   1.000
_cell.length_b   1.000
_cell.length_c   1.000
_cell.angle_alpha   90.00
_cell.angle_beta   90.00
_cell.angle_gamma   90.00
#
_symmetry.space_group_name_H-M   'P 1'
#
loop_
_entity.id
_entity.type
_entity.pdbx_description
1 polymer ?
#
loop_
_entity_poly.entity_id
_entity_poly.type
_entity_poly.pdbx_seq_one_letter_code
_entity_poly.pdbx_strand_id
1 'polypeptide(L)'
;MAQPKLTKTRQHVAIGEGLALGCLAVGIQGLSTNQLTLDQGFRYAWPRWDSSRRFPNVNVGVKYNDIRSILEKSGRRQGQPVAAFRVEQGQGFVPYLRNGIHSVNDAAARLEEETGVPLTAWKALAELTAKGLI
;
A
#
# COMPACT_ATOMS: atom_id res chain seq x y z
N MET A 1 -5.95 17.94 -19.32
CA MET A 1 -5.58 18.63 -18.08
C MET A 1 -4.58 17.74 -17.34
N ALA A 2 -3.38 18.25 -17.02
CA ALA A 2 -2.38 17.45 -16.30
C ALA A 2 -2.83 17.28 -14.84
N GLN A 3 -2.98 16.04 -14.37
CA GLN A 3 -3.27 15.76 -12.97
C GLN A 3 -2.12 16.32 -12.10
N PRO A 4 -2.41 17.01 -10.99
CA PRO A 4 -1.38 17.55 -10.11
C PRO A 4 -0.46 16.42 -9.62
N LYS A 5 0.84 16.62 -9.72
CA LYS A 5 1.85 15.63 -9.31
C LYS A 5 1.80 15.47 -7.79
N LEU A 6 1.44 14.28 -7.29
CA LEU A 6 1.41 13.98 -5.86
C LEU A 6 2.76 14.28 -5.21
N THR A 7 2.73 14.92 -4.04
CA THR A 7 3.94 15.16 -3.23
C THR A 7 4.57 13.84 -2.79
N LYS A 8 5.87 13.83 -2.47
CA LYS A 8 6.57 12.63 -1.98
C LYS A 8 5.84 12.00 -0.78
N THR A 9 5.49 12.81 0.21
CA THR A 9 4.76 12.37 1.39
C THR A 9 3.44 11.74 1.00
N ARG A 10 2.68 12.34 0.07
CA ARG A 10 1.38 11.80 -0.34
C ARG A 10 1.51 10.50 -1.13
N GLN A 11 2.51 10.37 -2.01
CA GLN A 11 2.79 9.10 -2.69
C GLN A 11 3.04 7.96 -1.68
N HIS A 12 3.83 8.23 -0.66
CA HIS A 12 4.07 7.26 0.42
C HIS A 12 2.79 6.92 1.19
N VAL A 13 1.91 7.89 1.42
CA VAL A 13 0.60 7.66 2.06
C VAL A 13 -0.29 6.80 1.17
N ALA A 14 -0.43 7.17 -0.11
CA ALA A 14 -1.24 6.46 -1.09
C ALA A 14 -0.80 4.99 -1.27
N ILE A 15 0.50 4.70 -1.29
CA ILE A 15 0.97 3.30 -1.33
C ILE A 15 0.55 2.53 -0.08
N GLY A 16 0.62 3.15 1.10
CA GLY A 16 0.19 2.51 2.34
C GLY A 16 -1.32 2.21 2.34
N GLU A 17 -2.13 3.17 1.91
CA GLU A 17 -3.59 3.01 1.81
C GLU A 17 -3.97 1.98 0.75
N GLY A 18 -3.41 2.13 -0.45
CA GLY A 18 -3.72 1.27 -1.58
C GLY A 18 -3.31 -0.17 -1.36
N LEU A 19 -2.12 -0.41 -0.78
CA LEU A 19 -1.71 -1.77 -0.42
C LEU A 19 -2.60 -2.36 0.67
N ALA A 20 -3.01 -1.59 1.67
CA ALA A 20 -3.95 -2.06 2.70
C ALA A 20 -5.32 -2.42 2.10
N LEU A 21 -5.86 -1.56 1.22
CA LEU A 21 -7.11 -1.83 0.52
C LEU A 21 -7.02 -3.03 -0.41
N GLY A 22 -5.91 -3.16 -1.14
CA GLY A 22 -5.62 -4.32 -1.96
C GLY A 22 -5.68 -5.61 -1.13
N CYS A 23 -4.97 -5.65 -0.01
CA CYS A 23 -4.97 -6.80 0.90
C CYS A 23 -6.38 -7.12 1.42
N LEU A 24 -7.13 -6.12 1.89
CA LEU A 24 -8.51 -6.30 2.36
C LEU A 24 -9.43 -6.84 1.25
N ALA A 25 -9.28 -6.33 0.03
CA ALA A 25 -10.09 -6.71 -1.12
C ALA A 25 -9.81 -8.12 -1.65
N VAL A 26 -8.62 -8.68 -1.39
CA VAL A 26 -8.25 -10.06 -1.77
C VAL A 26 -8.25 -11.04 -0.59
N GLY A 27 -8.53 -10.56 0.62
CA GLY A 27 -8.55 -11.40 1.82
C GLY A 27 -7.16 -11.72 2.41
N ILE A 28 -6.12 -10.95 2.07
CA ILE A 28 -4.81 -11.06 2.73
C ILE A 28 -4.92 -10.49 4.14
N GLN A 29 -4.73 -11.34 5.15
CA GLN A 29 -4.89 -10.98 6.56
C GLN A 29 -3.66 -10.29 7.15
N GLY A 30 -2.49 -10.43 6.54
CA GLY A 30 -1.28 -9.78 7.03
C GLY A 30 -0.10 -9.92 6.09
N LEU A 31 0.83 -8.99 6.18
CA LEU A 31 2.14 -9.06 5.52
C LEU A 31 3.23 -9.33 6.57
N SER A 32 4.30 -10.01 6.17
CA SER A 32 5.41 -10.33 7.06
C SER A 32 6.02 -9.09 7.71
N THR A 33 6.35 -9.18 9.00
CA THR A 33 7.15 -8.18 9.72
C THR A 33 8.66 -8.39 9.54
N ASN A 34 9.07 -9.52 8.96
CA ASN A 34 10.46 -9.74 8.60
C ASN A 34 10.85 -8.79 7.46
N GLN A 35 11.80 -7.90 7.74
CA GLN A 35 12.23 -6.87 6.79
C GLN A 35 12.75 -7.46 5.48
N LEU A 36 13.53 -8.55 5.52
CA LEU A 36 14.09 -9.16 4.32
C LEU A 36 12.97 -9.72 3.43
N THR A 37 12.05 -10.48 4.02
CA THR A 37 10.89 -11.05 3.31
C THR A 37 10.01 -9.96 2.73
N LEU A 38 9.70 -8.92 3.52
CA LEU A 38 8.88 -7.81 3.06
C LEU A 38 9.55 -7.02 1.92
N ASP A 39 10.84 -6.76 2.03
CA ASP A 39 11.60 -6.05 1.00
C ASP A 39 11.65 -6.86 -0.30
N GLN A 40 11.85 -8.18 -0.22
CA GLN A 40 11.83 -9.08 -1.36
C GLN A 40 10.46 -9.09 -2.05
N GLY A 41 9.38 -9.26 -1.28
CA GLY A 41 8.02 -9.27 -1.82
C GLY A 41 7.67 -7.97 -2.53
N PHE A 42 7.98 -6.83 -1.90
CA PHE A 42 7.68 -5.54 -2.50
C PHE A 42 8.56 -5.23 -3.73
N ARG A 43 9.84 -5.61 -3.71
CA ARG A 43 10.73 -5.49 -4.89
C ARG A 43 10.30 -6.38 -6.04
N TYR A 44 9.77 -7.56 -5.75
CA TYR A 44 9.20 -8.43 -6.77
C TYR A 44 7.96 -7.79 -7.40
N ALA A 45 7.08 -7.21 -6.56
CA ALA A 45 5.81 -6.64 -6.99
C ALA A 45 5.96 -5.33 -7.77
N TRP A 46 6.82 -4.42 -7.30
CA TRP A 46 6.89 -3.06 -7.81
C TRP A 46 7.11 -2.92 -9.33
N PRO A 47 8.09 -3.58 -9.97
CA PRO A 47 8.29 -3.47 -11.42
C PRO A 47 7.19 -4.19 -12.22
N ARG A 48 6.43 -5.10 -11.60
CA ARG A 48 5.32 -5.84 -12.21
C ARG A 48 3.98 -5.14 -12.04
N TRP A 49 3.93 -4.10 -11.22
CA TRP A 49 2.72 -3.34 -10.96
C TRP A 49 2.61 -2.16 -11.94
N ASP A 50 1.60 -2.18 -12.80
CA ASP A 50 1.42 -1.23 -13.90
C ASP A 50 1.37 0.23 -13.46
N SER A 51 0.88 0.48 -12.25
CA SER A 51 0.74 1.83 -11.70
C SER A 51 2.00 2.36 -11.01
N SER A 52 3.08 1.58 -10.94
CA SER A 52 4.35 1.97 -10.28
C SER A 52 4.91 3.31 -10.79
N ARG A 53 4.76 3.59 -12.10
CA ARG A 53 5.22 4.84 -12.73
C ARG A 53 4.52 6.10 -12.19
N ARG A 54 3.34 5.96 -11.55
CA ARG A 54 2.62 7.07 -10.89
C ARG A 54 3.28 7.50 -9.57
N PHE A 55 4.16 6.68 -9.01
CA PHE A 55 4.77 6.90 -7.70
C PHE A 55 6.30 6.97 -7.76
N PRO A 56 6.87 7.92 -8.53
CA PRO A 56 8.32 7.99 -8.76
C PRO A 56 9.15 8.30 -7.50
N ASN A 57 8.52 8.78 -6.42
CA ASN A 57 9.21 9.10 -5.16
C ASN A 57 9.23 7.93 -4.16
N VAL A 58 8.72 6.76 -4.55
CA VAL A 58 8.77 5.54 -3.74
C VAL A 58 10.03 4.76 -4.12
N ASN A 59 10.94 4.63 -3.16
CA ASN A 59 12.19 3.92 -3.37
C ASN A 59 11.99 2.41 -3.15
N VAL A 60 12.34 1.62 -4.17
CA VAL A 60 12.27 0.15 -4.15
C VAL A 60 13.62 -0.44 -4.58
N GLY A 61 14.70 0.13 -4.06
CA GLY A 61 16.07 -0.30 -4.36
C GLY A 61 16.59 -1.36 -3.40
N VAL A 62 17.70 -2.02 -3.78
CA VAL A 62 18.39 -3.06 -2.98
C VAL A 62 18.92 -2.54 -1.64
N LYS A 63 19.40 -1.30 -1.64
CA LYS A 63 19.98 -0.64 -0.45
C LYS A 63 18.94 0.09 0.40
N TYR A 64 17.88 0.60 -0.23
CA TYR A 64 16.83 1.39 0.42
C TYR A 64 15.47 1.01 -0.16
N ASN A 65 14.58 0.49 0.68
CA ASN A 65 13.20 0.20 0.33
C ASN A 65 12.27 0.92 1.31
N ASP A 66 11.36 1.74 0.78
CA ASP A 66 10.48 2.55 1.60
C ASP A 66 9.37 1.72 2.26
N ILE A 67 9.09 0.50 1.80
CA ILE A 67 7.91 -0.28 2.17
C ILE A 67 7.71 -0.43 3.68
N ARG A 68 8.76 -0.82 4.41
CA ARG A 68 8.64 -1.01 5.86
C ARG A 68 8.25 0.28 6.57
N SER A 69 8.91 1.38 6.22
CA SER A 69 8.61 2.70 6.77
C SER A 69 7.19 3.17 6.40
N ILE A 70 6.70 2.79 5.23
CA ILE A 70 5.34 3.08 4.77
C ILE A 70 4.33 2.34 5.63
N LEU A 71 4.52 1.04 5.86
CA LEU A 71 3.62 0.22 6.69
C LEU A 71 3.60 0.68 8.14
N GLU A 72 4.78 0.86 8.76
CA GLU A 72 4.90 1.27 10.17
C GLU A 72 4.28 2.64 10.46
N LYS A 73 4.40 3.58 9.51
CA LYS A 73 3.86 4.94 9.67
C LYS A 73 2.41 5.07 9.19
N SER A 74 1.87 4.09 8.47
CA SER A 74 0.55 4.17 7.82
C SER A 74 -0.56 4.58 8.80
N GLY A 75 -0.63 3.95 9.97
CA GLY A 75 -1.65 4.27 10.99
C GLY A 75 -1.44 5.60 11.73
N ARG A 76 -0.25 6.19 11.65
CA ARG A 76 0.12 7.45 12.34
C ARG A 76 0.09 8.68 11.44
N ARG A 77 -0.13 8.50 10.13
CA ARG A 77 -0.12 9.61 9.17
C ARG A 77 -1.32 10.51 9.40
N GLN A 78 -1.04 11.82 9.37
CA GLN A 78 -2.03 12.89 9.47
C GLN A 78 -2.82 13.01 8.16
N GLY A 79 -4.04 13.55 8.24
CA GLY A 79 -4.98 13.66 7.12
C GLY A 79 -6.16 12.69 7.26
N GLN A 80 -6.82 12.39 6.13
CA GLN A 80 -7.94 11.44 6.07
C GLN A 80 -7.59 10.19 5.24
N PRO A 81 -6.55 9.41 5.62
CA PRO A 81 -6.28 8.16 4.93
C PRO A 81 -7.43 7.19 5.14
N VAL A 82 -7.75 6.41 4.11
CA VAL A 82 -8.92 5.51 4.11
C VAL A 82 -8.61 4.12 4.67
N ALA A 83 -7.34 3.69 4.59
CA ALA A 83 -6.87 2.41 5.10
C ALA A 83 -5.44 2.50 5.60
N ALA A 84 -5.03 1.56 6.46
CA ALA A 84 -3.69 1.53 7.03
C ALA A 84 -3.31 0.11 7.47
N PHE A 85 -2.10 -0.02 7.99
CA PHE A 85 -1.59 -1.22 8.63
C PHE A 85 -1.36 -1.00 10.12
N ARG A 86 -1.58 -2.06 10.90
CA ARG A 86 -1.18 -2.15 12.31
C ARG A 86 -0.37 -3.41 12.50
N VAL A 87 0.56 -3.38 13.45
CA VAL A 87 1.34 -4.58 13.79
C VAL A 87 0.55 -5.40 14.80
N GLU A 88 0.28 -6.66 14.46
CA GLU A 88 -0.33 -7.63 15.37
C GLU A 88 0.63 -8.79 15.63
N GLN A 89 0.70 -9.23 16.89
CA GLN A 89 1.55 -10.34 17.29
C GLN A 89 1.12 -11.62 16.55
N GLY A 90 2.06 -12.28 15.87
CA GLY A 90 1.80 -13.53 15.13
C GLY A 90 1.17 -13.36 13.74
N GLN A 91 0.63 -12.19 13.39
CA GLN A 91 -0.02 -11.94 12.09
C GLN A 91 0.71 -10.91 11.22
N GLY A 92 1.64 -10.15 11.81
CA GLY A 92 2.48 -9.21 11.08
C GLY A 92 1.81 -7.86 10.87
N PHE A 93 2.01 -7.25 9.69
CA PHE A 93 1.32 -6.02 9.30
C PHE A 93 -0.09 -6.35 8.81
N VAL A 94 -1.08 -6.16 9.68
CA VAL A 94 -2.50 -6.43 9.41
C VAL A 94 -3.17 -5.18 8.82
N PRO A 95 -3.81 -5.28 7.64
CA PRO A 95 -4.51 -4.15 7.04
C PRO A 95 -5.86 -3.90 7.73
N TYR A 96 -6.28 -2.64 7.82
CA TYR A 96 -7.59 -2.26 8.35
C TYR A 96 -8.11 -0.98 7.69
N LEU A 97 -9.44 -0.81 7.66
CA LEU A 97 -10.09 0.43 7.26
C LEU A 97 -10.01 1.44 8.40
N ARG A 98 -9.75 2.71 8.09
CA ARG A 98 -9.69 3.79 9.08
C ARG A 98 -11.10 4.15 9.57
N ASN A 99 -11.18 4.73 10.77
CA ASN A 99 -12.45 5.14 11.36
C ASN A 99 -13.26 6.04 10.41
N GLY A 100 -14.56 5.77 10.29
CA GLY A 100 -15.46 6.48 9.37
C GLY A 100 -15.48 5.95 7.94
N ILE A 101 -14.73 4.88 7.64
CA ILE A 101 -14.80 4.14 6.37
C ILE A 101 -15.54 2.83 6.61
N HIS A 102 -16.65 2.63 5.90
CA HIS A 102 -17.54 1.49 6.14
C HIS A 102 -17.37 0.36 5.14
N SER A 103 -16.77 0.61 3.98
CA SER A 103 -16.52 -0.42 2.98
C SER A 103 -15.21 -0.20 2.23
N VAL A 104 -14.65 -1.30 1.72
CA VAL A 104 -13.46 -1.29 0.85
C VAL A 104 -13.74 -0.54 -0.45
N ASN A 105 -14.97 -0.62 -0.97
CA ASN A 105 -15.35 0.05 -2.22
C ASN A 105 -15.40 1.58 -2.06
N ASP A 106 -15.97 2.09 -0.97
CA ASP A 106 -16.01 3.53 -0.70
C ASP A 106 -14.60 4.09 -0.49
N ALA A 107 -13.77 3.33 0.23
CA ALA A 107 -12.36 3.66 0.43
C ALA A 107 -11.61 3.73 -0.91
N ALA A 108 -11.84 2.74 -1.77
CA ALA A 108 -11.20 2.66 -3.07
C ALA A 108 -11.64 3.79 -4.00
N ALA A 109 -12.93 4.13 -4.04
CA ALA A 109 -13.43 5.26 -4.83
C ALA A 109 -12.73 6.56 -4.44
N ARG A 110 -12.64 6.85 -3.13
CA ARG A 110 -11.92 8.02 -2.62
C ARG A 110 -10.44 8.03 -2.99
N LEU A 111 -9.76 6.88 -2.89
CA LEU A 111 -8.35 6.79 -3.24
C LEU A 111 -8.12 6.89 -4.75
N GLU A 112 -9.05 6.37 -5.56
CA GLU A 112 -9.01 6.46 -7.02
C GLU A 112 -9.21 7.89 -7.50
N GLU A 113 -10.14 8.66 -6.91
CA GLU A 113 -10.31 10.09 -7.19
C GLU A 113 -9.00 10.87 -7.00
N GLU A 114 -8.22 10.50 -5.98
CA GLU A 114 -6.97 11.19 -5.67
C GLU A 114 -5.76 10.69 -6.49
N THR A 115 -5.65 9.38 -6.69
CA THR A 115 -4.45 8.76 -7.28
C THR A 115 -4.60 8.42 -8.76
N GLY A 116 -5.83 8.34 -9.25
CA GLY A 116 -6.19 7.79 -10.55
C GLY A 116 -5.88 6.31 -10.69
N VAL A 117 -5.75 5.57 -9.58
CA VAL A 117 -5.45 4.14 -9.54
C VAL A 117 -6.66 3.37 -9.02
N PRO A 118 -7.28 2.49 -9.84
CA PRO A 118 -8.47 1.75 -9.45
C PRO A 118 -8.16 0.63 -8.45
N LEU A 119 -9.20 0.16 -7.74
CA LEU A 119 -9.07 -0.94 -6.77
C LEU A 119 -8.41 -2.19 -7.38
N THR A 120 -8.72 -2.52 -8.63
CA THR A 120 -8.15 -3.68 -9.33
C THR A 120 -6.63 -3.64 -9.40
N ALA A 121 -6.05 -2.45 -9.62
CA ALA A 121 -4.61 -2.27 -9.61
C ALA A 121 -4.03 -2.42 -8.19
N TRP A 122 -4.72 -1.94 -7.17
CA TRP A 122 -4.30 -2.12 -5.77
C TRP A 122 -4.34 -3.59 -5.32
N LYS A 123 -5.37 -4.35 -5.75
CA LYS A 123 -5.44 -5.81 -5.55
C LYS A 123 -4.25 -6.51 -6.19
N ALA A 124 -3.90 -6.16 -7.43
CA ALA A 124 -2.75 -6.73 -8.13
C ALA A 124 -1.44 -6.46 -7.37
N LEU A 125 -1.24 -5.24 -6.83
CA LEU A 125 -0.07 -4.95 -6.00
C LEU A 125 -0.01 -5.84 -4.76
N ALA A 126 -1.14 -6.03 -4.07
CA ALA A 126 -1.21 -6.87 -2.88
C ALA A 126 -0.89 -8.35 -3.19
N GLU A 127 -1.49 -8.90 -4.24
CA GLU A 127 -1.23 -10.29 -4.68
C GLU A 127 0.22 -10.49 -5.12
N LEU A 128 0.78 -9.56 -5.91
CA LEU A 128 2.18 -9.61 -6.32
C LEU A 128 3.12 -9.52 -5.11
N THR A 129 2.80 -8.66 -4.14
CA THR A 129 3.60 -8.52 -2.91
C THR A 129 3.59 -9.82 -2.13
N ALA A 130 2.41 -10.43 -1.94
CA ALA A 130 2.26 -11.71 -1.25
C ALA A 130 2.96 -12.87 -1.98
N LYS A 131 2.87 -12.94 -3.31
CA LYS A 131 3.57 -13.95 -4.12
C LYS A 131 5.08 -13.87 -3.96
N GLY A 132 5.64 -12.66 -3.87
CA GLY A 132 7.07 -12.47 -3.64
C GLY A 132 7.54 -12.73 -2.20
N LEU A 133 6.63 -13.08 -1.27
CA LEU A 133 6.99 -13.52 0.09
C LEU A 133 7.25 -15.04 0.18
N ILE A 134 6.88 -15.80 -0.85
CA ILE A 134 6.99 -17.27 -0.93
C ILE A 134 8.29 -17.66 -1.63
#